data_AF-A0A7X1WQ95-F1
#
_entry.id   AF-A0A7X1WQ95-F1
#
_cell.length_a   1.000
_cell.length_b   1.000
_cell.length_c   1.000
_cell.angle_alpha   90.00
_cell.angle_beta   90.00
_cell.angle_gamma   90.00
#
_symmetry.space_group_name_H-M   'P 1'
#
loop_
_entity.id
_entity.type
_entity.pdbx_description
1 polymer ?
#
loop_
_entity_poly.entity_id
_entity_poly.type
_entity_poly.pdbx_seq_one_letter_code
_entity_poly.pdbx_strand_id
1 'polypeptide(L)'
;GEALRRFSRMVEALGGPADLVDHPQAYLASAELMLPVCAPVSGVVNSIDTRAIGICVVSLGGGRLHPQDRIDPSVGLSQLKLPGEHVEAGQLLAMVHASNPFKAEQAAKAVLAAYTITEHTDSASPLIVQLLMEAS
;
A
#
# COMPACT_ATOMS: atom_id res chain seq x y z
N GLY A 1 -20.37 -14.33 -0.40
CA GLY A 1 -20.27 -14.60 -1.85
C GLY A 1 -19.41 -15.82 -2.13
N GLU A 2 -19.55 -16.46 -3.30
CA GLU A 2 -18.85 -17.71 -3.66
C GLU A 2 -17.32 -17.59 -3.57
N ALA A 3 -16.74 -16.50 -4.07
CA ALA A 3 -15.30 -16.25 -4.05
C ALA A 3 -14.73 -16.23 -2.63
N LEU A 4 -15.37 -15.49 -1.71
CA LEU A 4 -14.95 -15.37 -0.32
C LEU A 4 -14.90 -16.74 0.37
N ARG A 5 -15.92 -17.57 0.15
CA ARG A 5 -16.00 -18.93 0.73
C ARG A 5 -15.00 -19.91 0.10
N ARG A 6 -14.54 -19.67 -1.14
CA ARG A 6 -13.40 -20.42 -1.70
C ARG A 6 -12.09 -19.99 -1.04
N PHE A 7 -11.89 -18.69 -0.83
CA PHE A 7 -10.73 -18.16 -0.11
C PHE A 7 -10.65 -18.71 1.32
N SER A 8 -11.74 -18.69 2.10
CA SER A 8 -11.75 -19.25 3.46
C SER A 8 -11.35 -20.73 3.48
N ARG A 9 -11.92 -21.55 2.58
CA ARG A 9 -11.56 -22.98 2.48
C ARG A 9 -10.10 -23.20 2.10
N MET A 10 -9.53 -22.34 1.25
CA MET A 10 -8.11 -22.41 0.89
C MET A 10 -7.21 -22.10 2.09
N VAL A 11 -7.53 -21.06 2.87
CA VAL A 11 -6.78 -20.68 4.07
C VAL A 11 -6.79 -21.82 5.09
N GLU A 12 -7.97 -22.37 5.38
CA GLU A 12 -8.13 -23.50 6.30
C GLU A 12 -7.37 -24.74 5.84
N ALA A 13 -7.47 -25.09 4.55
CA ALA A 13 -6.77 -26.25 3.98
C ALA A 13 -5.23 -26.14 4.04
N LEU A 14 -4.69 -24.92 4.12
CA LEU A 14 -3.25 -24.65 4.28
C LEU A 14 -2.82 -24.46 5.74
N GLY A 15 -3.71 -24.74 6.70
CA GLY A 15 -3.44 -24.68 8.14
C GLY A 15 -3.68 -23.32 8.79
N GLY A 16 -4.33 -22.39 8.08
CA GLY A 16 -4.80 -21.12 8.65
C GLY A 16 -6.13 -21.26 9.41
N PRO A 17 -6.59 -20.19 10.07
CA PRO A 17 -7.83 -20.20 10.83
C PRO A 17 -9.06 -20.20 9.93
N ALA A 18 -10.05 -21.03 10.27
CA ALA A 18 -11.28 -21.18 9.50
C ALA A 18 -12.17 -19.91 9.50
N ASP A 19 -12.04 -19.11 10.54
CA ASP A 19 -12.78 -17.87 10.80
C ASP A 19 -11.97 -16.60 10.47
N LEU A 20 -10.85 -16.72 9.73
CA LEU A 20 -10.01 -15.57 9.33
C LEU A 20 -10.82 -14.42 8.72
N VAL A 21 -11.81 -14.77 7.89
CA VAL A 21 -12.63 -13.80 7.17
C VAL A 21 -13.58 -13.05 8.10
N ASP A 22 -14.10 -13.73 9.13
CA ASP A 22 -15.05 -13.16 10.08
C ASP A 22 -14.32 -12.36 11.16
N HIS A 23 -13.09 -12.77 11.50
CA HIS A 23 -12.28 -12.19 12.57
C HIS A 23 -10.83 -11.86 12.13
N PRO A 24 -10.62 -11.07 11.06
CA PRO A 24 -9.27 -10.81 10.54
C PRO A 24 -8.37 -10.13 11.56
N GLN A 25 -8.92 -9.28 12.43
CA GLN A 25 -8.19 -8.57 13.47
C GLN A 25 -7.63 -9.49 14.56
N ALA A 26 -8.18 -10.69 14.74
CA ALA A 26 -7.67 -11.67 15.70
C ALA A 26 -6.39 -12.36 15.20
N TYR A 27 -6.12 -12.31 13.89
CA TYR A 27 -5.06 -13.10 13.24
C TYR A 27 -4.02 -12.26 12.50
N LEU A 28 -4.43 -11.13 11.91
CA LEU A 28 -3.54 -10.26 11.16
C LEU A 28 -2.78 -9.34 12.13
N ALA A 29 -1.46 -9.33 12.02
CA ALA A 29 -0.61 -8.44 12.79
C ALA A 29 -0.97 -6.98 12.49
N SER A 30 -1.18 -6.19 13.53
CA SER A 30 -1.42 -4.74 13.42
C SER A 30 -0.14 -3.99 13.77
N ALA A 31 0.17 -2.94 13.02
CA ALA A 31 1.33 -2.11 13.33
C ALA A 31 1.15 -1.41 14.67
N GLU A 32 2.26 -1.23 15.38
CA GLU A 32 2.30 -0.50 16.65
C GLU A 32 1.97 0.98 16.46
N LEU A 33 2.35 1.56 15.32
CA LEU A 33 2.17 2.96 15.00
C LEU A 33 1.58 3.15 13.61
N MET A 34 0.58 4.02 13.52
CA MET A 34 0.03 4.54 12.27
C MET A 34 0.29 6.04 12.17
N LEU A 35 0.96 6.49 11.10
CA LEU A 35 1.28 7.89 10.85
C LEU A 35 0.64 8.37 9.53
N PRO A 36 -0.27 9.35 9.56
CA PRO A 36 -0.85 9.91 8.35
C PRO A 36 0.18 10.76 7.61
N VAL A 37 0.22 10.61 6.28
CA VAL A 37 0.97 11.47 5.37
C VAL A 37 -0.03 12.38 4.67
N CYS A 38 0.04 13.68 4.95
CA CYS A 38 -0.88 14.66 4.40
C CYS A 38 -0.27 15.41 3.21
N ALA A 39 -1.10 15.80 2.25
CA ALA A 39 -0.67 16.59 1.10
C ALA A 39 -0.18 17.97 1.54
N PRO A 40 1.00 18.41 1.08
CA PRO A 40 1.53 19.73 1.44
C PRO A 40 0.81 20.86 0.70
N VAL A 41 0.19 20.55 -0.44
CA VAL A 41 -0.50 21.50 -1.33
C VAL A 41 -1.76 20.86 -1.90
N SER A 42 -2.73 21.70 -2.29
CA SER A 42 -3.91 21.24 -3.02
C SER A 42 -3.59 21.02 -4.50
N GLY A 43 -4.26 20.06 -5.15
CA GLY A 43 -4.11 19.79 -6.57
C GLY A 43 -4.68 18.42 -6.96
N VAL A 44 -4.09 17.81 -7.98
CA VAL A 44 -4.37 16.45 -8.44
C VAL A 44 -3.09 15.62 -8.31
N VAL A 45 -3.21 14.39 -7.83
CA VAL A 45 -2.08 13.44 -7.85
C VAL A 45 -1.78 13.10 -9.30
N ASN A 46 -0.67 13.58 -9.84
CA ASN A 46 -0.29 13.35 -11.23
C ASN A 46 0.41 12.00 -11.41
N SER A 47 1.37 11.72 -10.52
CA SER A 47 2.17 10.50 -10.59
C SER A 47 2.70 10.12 -9.23
N ILE A 48 3.01 8.83 -9.09
CA ILE A 48 3.61 8.24 -7.89
C ILE A 48 4.80 7.41 -8.35
N ASP A 49 5.99 7.67 -7.80
CA ASP A 49 7.15 6.79 -7.98
C ASP A 49 6.94 5.48 -7.23
N THR A 50 6.40 4.48 -7.93
CA THR A 50 6.08 3.16 -7.38
C THR A 50 7.33 2.40 -6.92
N ARG A 51 8.50 2.67 -7.51
CA ARG A 51 9.76 2.07 -7.07
C ARG A 51 10.18 2.65 -5.73
N ALA A 52 10.11 3.96 -5.57
CA ALA A 52 10.38 4.62 -4.29
C ALA A 52 9.42 4.13 -3.19
N ILE A 53 8.13 3.97 -3.52
CA ILE A 53 7.13 3.38 -2.61
C ILE A 53 7.50 1.94 -2.21
N GLY A 54 7.92 1.10 -3.16
CA GLY A 54 8.37 -0.26 -2.86
C GLY A 54 9.58 -0.28 -1.91
N ILE A 55 10.58 0.56 -2.17
CA ILE A 55 11.78 0.69 -1.31
C ILE A 55 11.41 1.21 0.10
N CYS A 56 10.42 2.10 0.20
CA CYS A 56 9.88 2.59 1.46
C CYS A 56 9.33 1.43 2.31
N VAL A 57 8.53 0.53 1.72
CA VAL A 57 7.99 -0.65 2.42
C VAL A 57 9.09 -1.62 2.85
N VAL A 58 10.12 -1.81 2.02
CA VAL A 58 11.30 -2.62 2.42
C VAL A 58 11.99 -2.00 3.63
N SER A 59 12.18 -0.68 3.64
CA SER A 59 12.82 0.06 4.73
C SER A 59 12.01 0.01 6.04
N LEU A 60 10.68 -0.06 5.94
CA LEU A 60 9.79 -0.29 7.09
C LEU A 60 10.01 -1.68 7.71
N GLY A 61 10.36 -2.67 6.89
CA GLY A 61 10.51 -4.08 7.30
C GLY A 61 9.51 -5.02 6.63
N GLY A 62 8.66 -4.52 5.72
CA GLY A 62 7.70 -5.31 4.96
C GLY A 62 8.32 -6.11 3.81
N GLY A 63 9.63 -5.99 3.61
CA GLY A 63 10.39 -6.70 2.59
C GLY A 63 11.78 -7.11 3.07
N ARG A 64 12.54 -7.76 2.18
CA ARG A 64 13.88 -8.27 2.47
C ARG A 64 14.92 -7.49 1.70
N LEU A 65 16.00 -7.08 2.37
CA LEU A 65 17.22 -6.61 1.71
C LEU A 65 18.15 -7.78 1.41
N HIS A 66 18.20 -8.75 2.33
CA HIS A 66 18.90 -10.02 2.18
C HIS A 66 17.93 -11.20 2.32
N PRO A 67 18.18 -12.35 1.65
CA PRO A 67 17.27 -13.49 1.65
C PRO A 67 16.84 -13.99 3.04
N GLN A 68 17.71 -13.86 4.04
CA GLN A 68 17.50 -14.31 5.42
C GLN A 68 16.75 -13.32 6.31
N ASP A 69 16.47 -12.11 5.83
CA ASP A 69 15.82 -11.08 6.64
C ASP A 69 14.41 -11.52 7.06
N ARG A 70 14.08 -11.24 8.32
CA ARG A 70 12.71 -11.41 8.82
C ARG A 70 11.84 -10.27 8.32
N ILE A 71 10.69 -10.62 7.76
CA ILE A 71 9.67 -9.65 7.36
C ILE A 71 8.78 -9.37 8.57
N ASP A 72 8.47 -8.11 8.79
CA ASP A 72 7.43 -7.66 9.69
C ASP A 72 6.11 -7.57 8.90
N PRO A 73 5.13 -8.47 9.12
CA PRO A 73 3.88 -8.47 8.37
C PRO A 73 2.90 -7.35 8.81
N SER A 74 3.23 -6.62 9.88
CA SER A 74 2.37 -5.55 10.42
C SER A 74 2.59 -4.20 9.73
N VAL A 75 3.76 -3.99 9.11
CA VAL A 75 4.16 -2.70 8.53
C VAL A 75 3.81 -2.60 7.05
N GLY A 76 3.66 -1.37 6.56
CA GLY A 76 3.31 -1.12 5.16
C GLY A 76 2.67 0.24 4.95
N LEU A 77 1.96 0.37 3.81
CA LEU A 77 1.23 1.57 3.42
C LEU A 77 -0.21 1.20 3.09
N SER A 78 -1.15 2.07 3.43
CA SER A 78 -2.57 1.90 3.10
C SER A 78 -3.20 3.25 2.76
N GLN A 79 -4.44 3.23 2.24
CA GLN A 79 -5.21 4.45 1.93
C GLN A 79 -4.45 5.40 1.00
N LEU A 80 -3.73 4.85 0.02
CA LEU A 80 -2.96 5.63 -0.95
C LEU A 80 -3.91 6.36 -1.88
N LYS A 81 -3.66 7.65 -2.07
CA LYS A 81 -4.25 8.43 -3.16
C LYS A 81 -3.64 8.02 -4.48
N LEU A 82 -4.49 7.77 -5.46
CA LEU A 82 -4.13 7.28 -6.78
C LEU A 82 -3.96 8.43 -7.78
N PRO A 83 -3.18 8.23 -8.86
CA PRO A 83 -3.11 9.19 -9.96
C PRO A 83 -4.50 9.55 -10.50
N GLY A 84 -4.73 10.84 -10.74
CA GLY A 84 -6.01 11.41 -11.16
C GLY A 84 -6.95 11.79 -10.00
N GLU A 85 -6.65 11.44 -8.76
CA GLU A 85 -7.44 11.90 -7.61
C GLU A 85 -7.10 13.33 -7.18
N HIS A 86 -8.14 14.12 -6.89
CA HIS A 86 -7.98 15.43 -6.25
C HIS A 86 -7.61 15.28 -4.77
N VAL A 87 -6.80 16.22 -4.31
CA VAL A 87 -6.37 16.33 -2.90
C VAL A 87 -6.29 17.80 -2.48
N GLU A 88 -6.68 18.09 -1.25
CA GLU A 88 -6.51 19.40 -0.61
C GLU A 88 -5.27 19.42 0.29
N ALA A 89 -4.66 20.59 0.50
CA ALA A 89 -3.60 20.75 1.49
C ALA A 89 -4.07 20.28 2.88
N GLY A 90 -3.30 19.39 3.50
CA GLY A 90 -3.65 18.74 4.77
C GLY A 90 -4.48 17.45 4.64
N GLN A 91 -5.01 17.14 3.46
CA GLN A 91 -5.75 15.90 3.22
C GLN A 91 -4.80 14.70 3.13
N LEU A 92 -5.27 13.51 3.55
CA LEU A 92 -4.49 12.28 3.53
C LEU A 92 -4.07 11.86 2.10
N LEU A 93 -2.78 11.61 1.93
CA LEU A 93 -2.17 10.97 0.76
C LEU A 93 -1.95 9.47 0.97
N ALA A 94 -1.50 9.08 2.16
CA ALA A 94 -1.28 7.69 2.53
C ALA A 94 -1.22 7.55 4.05
N MET A 95 -1.46 6.35 4.54
CA MET A 95 -1.26 5.97 5.94
C MET A 95 -0.05 5.03 6.05
N VAL A 96 0.94 5.42 6.85
CA VAL A 96 2.14 4.62 7.14
C VAL A 96 1.87 3.74 8.36
N HIS A 97 2.11 2.43 8.21
CA HIS A 97 2.08 1.44 9.29
C HIS A 97 3.53 1.07 9.63
N ALA A 98 3.97 1.34 10.86
CA ALA A 98 5.35 1.17 11.27
C ALA A 98 5.47 0.57 12.68
N SER A 99 6.63 -0.06 12.94
CA SER A 99 6.96 -0.61 14.27
C SER A 99 7.59 0.40 15.22
N ASN A 100 7.98 1.59 14.77
CA ASN A 100 8.46 2.65 15.65
C ASN A 100 8.35 4.05 15.00
N PRO A 101 8.39 5.13 15.81
CA PRO A 101 8.29 6.50 15.32
C PRO A 101 9.35 6.91 14.29
N PHE A 102 10.61 6.52 14.50
CA PHE A 102 11.70 6.89 13.61
C PHE A 102 11.53 6.32 12.19
N LYS A 103 11.11 5.06 12.09
CA LYS A 103 10.77 4.44 10.80
C LYS A 103 9.55 5.09 10.16
N ALA A 104 8.53 5.44 10.95
CA ALA A 104 7.33 6.09 10.45
C ALA A 104 7.65 7.45 9.81
N GLU A 105 8.45 8.28 10.47
CA GLU A 105 8.85 9.59 9.95
C GLU A 105 9.68 9.50 8.66
N GLN A 106 10.62 8.55 8.59
CA GLN A 106 11.39 8.32 7.38
C GLN A 106 10.51 7.87 6.22
N ALA A 107 9.58 6.94 6.48
CA ALA A 107 8.63 6.48 5.48
C ALA A 107 7.69 7.61 5.03
N ALA A 108 7.20 8.46 5.93
CA ALA A 108 6.36 9.61 5.58
C ALA A 108 7.09 10.58 4.63
N LYS A 109 8.37 10.88 4.90
CA LYS A 109 9.21 11.69 4.02
C LYS A 109 9.41 11.04 2.65
N ALA A 110 9.67 9.73 2.62
CA ALA A 110 9.83 8.99 1.38
C ALA A 110 8.54 8.95 0.55
N VAL A 111 7.38 8.79 1.20
CA VAL A 111 6.07 8.86 0.55
C VAL A 111 5.84 10.24 -0.04
N LEU A 112 6.05 11.32 0.72
CA LEU A 112 5.89 12.68 0.19
C LEU A 112 6.78 12.95 -1.02
N ALA A 113 8.03 12.51 -0.97
CA ALA A 113 8.97 12.66 -2.08
C ALA A 113 8.58 11.84 -3.33
N ALA A 114 7.83 10.75 -3.16
CA ALA A 114 7.38 9.89 -4.25
C ALA A 114 6.13 10.44 -4.97
N TYR A 115 5.38 11.37 -4.38
CA TYR A 115 4.17 11.94 -4.97
C TYR A 115 4.47 13.22 -5.75
N THR A 116 3.90 13.32 -6.95
CA THR A 116 3.85 14.57 -7.72
C THR A 116 2.42 15.07 -7.76
N ILE A 117 2.19 16.28 -7.23
CA ILE A 117 0.88 16.94 -7.22
C ILE A 117 0.95 18.17 -8.12
N THR A 118 0.00 18.30 -9.04
CA THR A 118 -0.06 19.38 -10.04
C THR A 118 -1.47 20.00 -10.08
N GLU A 119 -1.63 21.13 -10.76
CA GLU A 119 -2.95 21.77 -10.95
C GLU A 119 -3.83 21.01 -11.97
N HIS A 120 -3.21 20.31 -12.91
CA HIS A 120 -3.88 19.52 -13.95
C HIS A 120 -3.23 18.14 -14.07
N THR A 121 -4.05 17.10 -14.24
CA THR A 121 -3.57 15.74 -14.49
C THR A 121 -3.36 15.51 -15.98
N ASP A 122 -2.27 14.84 -16.32
CA ASP A 122 -2.19 14.18 -17.62
C ASP A 122 -3.21 13.03 -17.65
N SER A 123 -3.79 12.79 -18.82
CA SER A 123 -4.80 11.74 -19.05
C SER A 123 -4.37 10.41 -18.43
N ALA A 124 -5.24 9.82 -17.61
CA ALA A 124 -4.99 8.51 -17.01
C ALA A 124 -4.71 7.47 -18.11
N SER A 125 -3.59 6.75 -17.99
CA SER A 125 -3.29 5.61 -18.84
C SER A 125 -4.26 4.46 -18.52
N PRO A 126 -4.72 3.68 -19.53
CA PRO A 126 -5.61 2.55 -19.27
C PRO A 126 -4.89 1.50 -18.42
N LEU A 127 -5.62 0.89 -17.47
CA LEU A 127 -5.08 -0.17 -16.62
C LEU A 127 -4.63 -1.39 -17.43
N ILE A 128 -5.32 -1.69 -18.54
CA ILE A 128 -4.97 -2.73 -19.49
C ILE A 128 -4.64 -2.03 -20.81
N VAL A 129 -3.36 -1.97 -21.14
CA VAL A 129 -2.88 -1.35 -22.38
C VAL A 129 -3.15 -2.26 -23.59
N GLN A 130 -2.89 -3.56 -23.45
CA GLN A 130 -3.06 -4.53 -24.53
C GLN A 130 -3.21 -5.95 -23.98
N LEU A 131 -4.04 -6.75 -24.64
CA LEU A 131 -4.11 -8.21 -24.45
C LEU A 131 -3.43 -8.87 -25.64
N LEU A 132 -2.36 -9.63 -25.39
CA LEU A 132 -1.66 -10.40 -26.41
C LEU A 132 -2.28 -11.80 -26.45
N MET A 133 -3.04 -12.11 -27.50
CA MET A 133 -3.58 -13.45 -27.76
C MET A 133 -2.88 -14.03 -29.00
N GLU A 134 -2.38 -15.25 -28.90
CA GLU A 134 -1.93 -16.01 -30.07
C GLU A 134 -3.15 -16.42 -30.90
N ALA A 135 -3.08 -16.25 -32.23
CA ALA A 135 -4.12 -16.72 -33.13
C ALA A 135 -4.10 -18.26 -33.14
N SER A 136 -5.25 -18.87 -32.81
CA SER A 136 -5.47 -20.32 -32.93
C SER A 136 -5.53 -20.78 -34.38
#